data_AF-A0A0I9TI28-F1
#
_entry.id   AF-A0A0I9TI28-F1
#
_cell.length_a   1.000
_cell.length_b   1.000
_cell.length_c   1.000
_cell.angle_alpha   90.00
_cell.angle_beta   90.00
_cell.angle_gamma   90.00
#
_symmetry.space_group_name_H-M   'P 1'
#
loop_
_entity.id
_entity.type
_entity.pdbx_description
1 polymer ?
#
loop_
_entity_poly.entity_id
_entity_poly.type
_entity_poly.pdbx_seq_one_letter_code
_entity_poly.pdbx_strand_id
1 'polypeptide(L)'
;MTEQWVAQISATEELYKGKAASQFLDAAGRYGDWLAGHARTAGATAESLGQAARAYDTAVESMVPTSTIVANRAAALTMKSTNLLGQFTAKIGELDRAYQHMWAQNADAMNTYQFVAFDIMRQVEEDIRITPAPQVVEGSSSRSFGGYHTISTTSRFDQEEKFS
;
A
#
# COMPACT_ATOMS: atom_id res chain seq x y z
N MET A 1 0.89 -52.64 -32.20
CA MET A 1 0.24 -51.58 -31.40
C MET A 1 1.15 -51.05 -30.28
N THR A 2 2.08 -51.85 -29.74
CA THR A 2 3.05 -51.43 -28.70
C THR A 2 4.20 -50.56 -29.22
N GLU A 3 4.77 -50.87 -30.40
CA GLU A 3 5.88 -50.08 -30.96
C GLU A 3 5.49 -48.63 -31.31
N GLN A 4 4.29 -48.43 -31.84
CA GLN A 4 3.78 -47.10 -32.20
C GLN A 4 3.55 -46.22 -30.96
N TRP A 5 3.11 -46.82 -29.86
CA TRP A 5 2.90 -46.13 -28.59
C TRP A 5 4.23 -45.75 -27.91
N VAL A 6 5.22 -46.66 -27.92
CA VAL A 6 6.57 -46.37 -27.43
C VAL A 6 7.22 -45.25 -28.25
N ALA A 7 7.10 -45.29 -29.59
CA ALA A 7 7.60 -44.22 -30.45
C ALA A 7 6.93 -42.87 -30.17
N GLN A 8 5.60 -42.85 -29.92
CA GLN A 8 4.90 -41.63 -29.51
C GLN A 8 5.39 -41.10 -28.17
N ILE A 9 5.63 -41.96 -27.18
CA ILE A 9 6.16 -41.55 -25.88
C ILE A 9 7.57 -41.00 -26.04
N SER A 10 8.49 -41.69 -26.73
CA SER A 10 9.85 -41.20 -26.91
C SER A 10 9.92 -39.90 -27.72
N ALA A 11 9.08 -39.74 -28.76
CA ALA A 11 8.99 -38.47 -29.50
C ALA A 11 8.43 -37.33 -28.62
N THR A 12 7.46 -37.65 -27.74
CA THR A 12 6.92 -36.68 -26.79
C THR A 12 7.94 -36.32 -25.71
N GLU A 13 8.72 -37.29 -25.23
CA GLU A 13 9.82 -37.07 -24.28
C GLU A 13 10.97 -36.27 -24.89
N GLU A 14 11.31 -36.47 -26.17
CA GLU A 14 12.30 -35.65 -26.89
C GLU A 14 11.78 -34.22 -27.15
N LEU A 15 10.48 -34.06 -27.46
CA LEU A 15 9.84 -32.74 -27.49
C LEU A 15 9.89 -32.04 -26.12
N TYR A 16 9.78 -32.80 -25.03
CA TYR A 16 9.95 -32.34 -23.65
C TYR A 16 11.41 -32.32 -23.15
N LYS A 17 12.38 -32.68 -24.00
CA LYS A 17 13.82 -32.60 -23.76
C LYS A 17 14.46 -31.90 -24.96
N GLY A 18 14.29 -30.59 -25.04
CA GLY A 18 14.79 -29.79 -26.14
C GLY A 18 14.70 -28.29 -25.86
N LYS A 19 14.97 -27.48 -26.89
CA LYS A 19 15.04 -26.01 -26.77
C LYS A 19 13.79 -25.39 -26.11
N ALA A 20 12.61 -25.95 -26.37
CA ALA A 20 11.35 -25.49 -25.75
C ALA A 20 11.30 -25.77 -24.24
N ALA A 21 11.69 -26.97 -23.81
CA ALA A 21 11.77 -27.33 -22.39
C ALA A 21 12.83 -26.50 -21.64
N SER A 22 13.98 -26.24 -22.26
CA SER A 22 15.01 -25.36 -21.66
C SER A 22 14.54 -23.90 -21.57
N GLN A 23 13.81 -23.39 -22.57
CA GLN A 23 13.22 -22.05 -22.53
C GLN A 23 12.16 -21.92 -21.44
N PHE A 24 11.34 -22.97 -21.24
CA PHE A 24 10.38 -23.00 -20.14
C PHE A 24 11.07 -22.97 -18.77
N LEU A 25 12.11 -23.77 -18.56
CA LEU A 25 12.87 -23.79 -17.30
C LEU A 25 13.54 -22.43 -17.02
N ASP A 26 14.11 -21.78 -18.04
CA ASP A 26 14.69 -20.43 -17.90
C ASP A 26 13.62 -19.39 -17.51
N ALA A 27 12.47 -19.41 -18.18
CA ALA A 27 11.35 -18.53 -17.84
C ALA A 27 10.81 -18.80 -16.42
N ALA A 28 10.68 -20.06 -16.01
CA ALA A 28 10.28 -20.45 -14.67
C ALA A 28 11.30 -20.01 -13.60
N GLY A 29 12.60 -20.11 -13.90
CA GLY A 29 13.68 -19.61 -13.03
C GLY A 29 13.56 -18.11 -12.78
N ARG A 30 13.43 -17.30 -13.85
CA ARG A 30 13.24 -15.84 -13.74
C ARG A 30 12.00 -15.47 -12.94
N TYR A 31 10.90 -16.20 -13.11
CA TYR A 31 9.69 -16.00 -12.32
C TYR A 31 9.89 -16.37 -10.85
N GLY A 32 10.59 -17.47 -10.57
CA GLY A 32 10.95 -17.88 -9.21
C GLY A 32 11.80 -16.83 -8.49
N ASP A 33 12.82 -16.28 -9.16
CA ASP A 33 13.66 -15.21 -8.63
C ASP A 33 12.84 -13.93 -8.34
N TRP A 34 11.95 -13.56 -9.27
CA TRP A 34 11.02 -12.45 -9.07
C TRP A 34 10.12 -12.67 -7.85
N LEU A 35 9.52 -13.85 -7.73
CA LEU A 35 8.61 -14.18 -6.62
C LEU A 35 9.35 -14.19 -5.28
N ALA A 36 10.57 -14.72 -5.24
CA ALA A 36 11.42 -14.69 -4.05
C ALA A 36 11.81 -13.25 -3.66
N GLY A 37 12.05 -12.37 -4.63
CA GLY A 37 12.22 -10.93 -4.40
C GLY A 37 10.95 -10.30 -3.80
N HIS A 38 9.80 -10.56 -4.40
CA HIS A 38 8.51 -10.05 -3.93
C HIS A 38 8.17 -10.52 -2.51
N ALA A 39 8.39 -11.79 -2.20
CA ALA A 39 8.18 -12.35 -0.87
C ALA A 39 9.06 -11.67 0.20
N ARG A 40 10.33 -11.35 -0.13
CA ARG A 40 11.21 -10.59 0.77
C ARG A 40 10.69 -9.17 1.01
N THR A 41 10.29 -8.45 -0.03
CA THR A 41 9.69 -7.10 0.10
C THR A 41 8.42 -7.13 0.95
N ALA A 42 7.56 -8.13 0.74
CA ALA A 42 6.34 -8.30 1.54
C ALA A 42 6.65 -8.56 3.02
N GLY A 43 7.65 -9.40 3.32
CA GLY A 43 8.12 -9.64 4.68
C GLY A 43 8.64 -8.36 5.36
N ALA A 44 9.52 -7.62 4.70
CA ALA A 44 10.02 -6.34 5.23
C ALA A 44 8.90 -5.32 5.48
N THR A 45 7.93 -5.24 4.57
CA THR A 45 6.75 -4.37 4.74
C THR A 45 5.93 -4.75 5.97
N ALA A 46 5.72 -6.06 6.22
CA ALA A 46 5.01 -6.52 7.41
C ALA A 46 5.75 -6.16 8.70
N GLU A 47 7.07 -6.25 8.72
CA GLU A 47 7.89 -5.82 9.86
C GLU A 47 7.75 -4.31 10.12
N SER A 48 7.81 -3.49 9.07
CA SER A 48 7.59 -2.04 9.13
C SER A 48 6.21 -1.67 9.66
N LEU A 49 5.15 -2.38 9.26
CA LEU A 49 3.81 -2.20 9.83
C LEU A 49 3.77 -2.51 11.33
N GLY A 50 4.49 -3.56 11.76
CA GLY A 50 4.65 -3.87 13.19
C GLY A 50 5.39 -2.77 13.97
N GLN A 51 6.35 -2.10 13.35
CA GLN A 51 7.01 -0.93 13.94
C GLN A 51 6.04 0.26 14.06
N ALA A 52 5.23 0.51 13.03
CA ALA A 52 4.25 1.59 13.04
C ALA A 52 3.18 1.39 14.13
N ALA A 53 2.70 0.16 14.32
CA ALA A 53 1.78 -0.17 15.41
C ALA A 53 2.38 0.12 16.79
N ARG A 54 3.63 -0.28 17.02
CA ARG A 54 4.34 0.02 18.28
C ARG A 54 4.55 1.51 18.51
N ALA A 55 4.82 2.27 17.45
CA ALA A 55 4.94 3.73 17.53
C ALA A 55 3.61 4.37 17.93
N TYR A 56 2.49 3.88 17.41
CA TYR A 56 1.16 4.32 17.82
C TYR A 56 0.90 4.00 19.30
N ASP A 57 1.14 2.77 19.73
CA ASP A 57 0.92 2.35 21.12
C ASP A 57 1.73 3.21 22.09
N THR A 58 3.02 3.45 21.78
CA THR A 58 3.91 4.31 22.56
C THR A 58 3.34 5.74 22.68
N ALA A 59 2.79 6.27 21.59
CA ALA A 59 2.22 7.61 21.58
C ALA A 59 0.94 7.71 22.42
N VAL A 60 0.08 6.69 22.35
CA VAL A 60 -1.12 6.58 23.19
C VAL A 60 -0.76 6.49 24.67
N GLU A 61 0.23 5.69 25.03
CA GLU A 61 0.71 5.56 26.41
C GLU A 61 1.35 6.84 26.95
N SER A 62 2.01 7.61 26.07
CA SER A 62 2.67 8.87 26.43
C SER A 62 1.69 10.04 26.60
N MET A 63 0.50 9.95 26.02
CA MET A 63 -0.52 11.00 26.10
C MET A 63 -1.12 11.11 27.50
N VAL A 64 -1.46 12.33 27.88
CA VAL A 64 -2.19 12.61 29.11
C VAL A 64 -3.63 12.08 29.00
N PRO A 65 -4.11 11.29 29.98
CA PRO A 65 -5.49 10.81 30.00
C PRO A 65 -6.52 11.94 29.97
N THR A 66 -7.58 11.78 29.18
CA THR A 66 -8.65 12.78 29.06
C THR A 66 -9.30 13.12 30.41
N SER A 67 -9.44 12.14 31.30
CA SER A 67 -9.98 12.35 32.65
C SER A 67 -9.16 13.35 33.46
N THR A 68 -7.83 13.30 33.36
CA THR A 68 -6.91 14.24 34.03
C THR A 68 -7.08 15.66 33.48
N ILE A 69 -7.19 15.79 32.15
CA ILE A 69 -7.41 17.07 31.48
C ILE A 69 -8.76 17.67 31.93
N VAL A 70 -9.83 16.86 31.91
CA VAL A 70 -11.17 17.28 32.34
C VAL A 70 -11.18 17.71 33.80
N ALA A 71 -10.52 16.97 34.69
CA ALA A 71 -10.43 17.32 36.10
C ALA A 71 -9.76 18.69 36.32
N ASN A 72 -8.66 18.97 35.61
CA ASN A 72 -7.99 20.28 35.64
C ASN A 72 -8.93 21.40 35.18
N ARG A 73 -9.61 21.23 34.04
CA ARG A 73 -10.51 22.25 33.49
C ARG A 73 -11.72 22.50 34.38
N ALA A 74 -12.30 21.44 34.95
CA ALA A 74 -13.41 21.54 35.90
C ALA A 74 -13.00 22.34 37.15
N ALA A 75 -11.87 21.99 37.77
CA ALA A 75 -11.37 22.72 38.94
C ALA A 75 -11.11 24.21 38.64
N ALA A 76 -10.51 24.51 37.48
CA ALA A 76 -10.24 25.88 37.07
C ALA A 76 -11.54 26.68 36.87
N LEU A 77 -12.57 26.06 36.26
CA LEU A 77 -13.87 26.69 36.05
C LEU A 77 -14.59 26.96 37.38
N THR A 78 -14.61 25.98 38.30
CA THR A 78 -15.19 26.15 39.64
C THR A 78 -14.53 27.33 40.36
N MET A 79 -13.19 27.35 40.42
CA MET A 79 -12.48 28.44 41.09
C MET A 79 -12.74 29.80 40.42
N LYS A 80 -12.74 29.87 39.09
CA LYS A 80 -13.07 31.10 38.34
C LYS A 80 -14.47 31.61 38.70
N SER A 81 -15.46 30.71 38.80
CA SER A 81 -16.83 31.09 39.13
C SER A 81 -17.01 31.65 40.55
N THR A 82 -16.16 31.24 41.49
CA THR A 82 -16.22 31.66 42.90
C THR A 82 -15.19 32.72 43.28
N ASN A 83 -14.36 33.20 42.35
CA ASN A 83 -13.22 34.09 42.62
C ASN A 83 -13.62 35.58 42.79
N LEU A 84 -14.70 35.86 43.52
CA LEU A 84 -15.23 37.23 43.67
C LEU A 84 -14.25 38.18 44.39
N LEU A 85 -13.45 37.63 45.32
CA LEU A 85 -12.47 38.37 46.12
C LEU A 85 -11.03 38.21 45.62
N GLY A 86 -10.82 37.56 44.46
CA GLY A 86 -9.49 37.37 43.87
C GLY A 86 -8.59 36.34 44.58
N GLN A 87 -9.05 35.70 45.65
CA GLN A 87 -8.26 34.77 46.48
C GLN A 87 -7.75 33.54 45.72
N PHE A 88 -8.45 33.09 44.66
CA PHE A 88 -8.07 31.90 43.90
C PHE A 88 -7.19 32.19 42.68
N THR A 89 -6.83 33.45 42.43
CA THR A 89 -6.08 33.86 41.23
C THR A 89 -4.77 33.08 41.06
N ALA A 90 -4.01 32.88 42.14
CA ALA A 90 -2.76 32.12 42.10
C ALA A 90 -2.99 30.63 41.75
N LYS A 91 -4.02 30.01 42.34
CA LYS A 91 -4.36 28.59 42.11
C LYS A 91 -4.88 28.35 40.69
N ILE A 92 -5.68 29.28 40.16
CA ILE A 92 -6.10 29.28 38.76
C ILE A 92 -4.88 29.32 37.83
N GLY A 93 -3.91 30.19 38.11
CA GLY A 93 -2.67 30.28 37.33
C GLY A 93 -1.81 29.01 37.41
N GLU A 94 -1.85 28.27 38.52
CA GLU A 94 -1.22 26.95 38.63
C GLU A 94 -1.93 25.91 37.74
N LEU A 95 -3.27 25.88 37.76
CA LEU A 95 -4.06 24.97 36.92
C LEU A 95 -3.89 25.27 35.43
N ASP A 96 -3.89 26.54 35.03
CA ASP A 96 -3.70 26.94 33.64
C ASP A 96 -2.27 26.59 33.17
N ARG A 97 -1.24 26.72 34.02
CA ARG A 97 0.12 26.23 33.71
C ARG A 97 0.19 24.71 33.59
N ALA A 98 -0.44 23.97 34.50
CA ALA A 98 -0.51 22.51 34.42
C ALA A 98 -1.21 22.06 33.12
N TYR A 99 -2.25 22.77 32.69
CA TYR A 99 -2.89 22.51 31.40
C TYR A 99 -1.96 22.74 30.20
N GLN A 100 -1.16 23.81 30.22
CA GLN A 100 -0.16 24.03 29.17
C GLN A 100 0.90 22.92 29.14
N HIS A 101 1.31 22.39 30.29
CA HIS A 101 2.21 21.23 30.33
C HIS A 101 1.55 19.97 29.75
N MET A 102 0.29 19.69 30.08
CA MET A 102 -0.43 18.56 29.48
C MET A 102 -0.56 18.71 27.96
N TRP A 103 -0.82 19.92 27.47
CA TRP A 103 -0.86 20.21 26.03
C TRP A 103 0.50 19.98 25.36
N ALA A 104 1.57 20.49 25.96
CA ALA A 104 2.93 20.31 25.44
C ALA A 104 3.34 18.83 25.39
N GLN A 105 3.01 18.03 26.43
CA GLN A 105 3.27 16.59 26.46
C GLN A 105 2.53 15.85 25.34
N ASN A 106 1.25 16.17 25.11
CA ASN A 106 0.48 15.53 24.03
C ASN A 106 1.03 15.94 22.65
N ALA A 107 1.46 17.19 22.48
CA ALA A 107 2.08 17.65 21.24
C ALA A 107 3.41 16.95 20.97
N ASP A 108 4.25 16.78 22.00
CA ASP A 108 5.52 16.07 21.91
C ASP A 108 5.32 14.61 21.51
N ALA A 109 4.39 13.89 22.18
CA ALA A 109 4.04 12.51 21.83
C ALA A 109 3.61 12.35 20.36
N MET A 110 2.81 13.29 19.83
CA MET A 110 2.39 13.26 18.43
C MET A 110 3.50 13.65 17.45
N ASN A 111 4.39 14.58 17.82
CA ASN A 111 5.55 14.91 16.99
C ASN A 111 6.49 13.71 16.86
N THR A 112 6.76 13.00 17.95
CA THR A 112 7.55 11.77 17.93
C THR A 112 6.89 10.70 17.07
N TYR A 113 5.60 10.46 17.24
CA TYR A 113 4.85 9.51 16.41
C TYR A 113 4.93 9.85 14.92
N GLN A 114 4.71 11.13 14.56
CA GLN A 114 4.78 11.60 13.19
C GLN A 114 6.18 11.40 12.59
N PHE A 115 7.23 11.71 13.33
CA PHE A 115 8.61 11.51 12.90
C PHE A 115 8.89 10.03 12.59
N VAL A 116 8.53 9.14 13.52
CA VAL A 116 8.73 7.69 13.35
C VAL A 116 7.91 7.16 12.18
N ALA A 117 6.65 7.59 12.02
CA ALA A 117 5.81 7.18 10.91
C ALA A 117 6.40 7.59 9.55
N PHE A 118 6.94 8.82 9.43
CA PHE A 118 7.62 9.26 8.20
C PHE A 118 8.91 8.49 7.92
N ASP A 119 9.70 8.17 8.94
CA ASP A 119 10.90 7.37 8.74
C ASP A 119 10.58 5.94 8.27
N ILE A 120 9.56 5.31 8.87
CA ILE A 120 9.06 4.00 8.42
C ILE A 120 8.56 4.07 6.97
N MET A 121 7.76 5.08 6.61
CA MET A 121 7.26 5.22 5.24
C MET A 121 8.40 5.41 4.24
N ARG A 122 9.42 6.21 4.58
CA ARG A 122 10.61 6.39 3.75
C ARG A 122 11.36 5.08 3.54
N GLN A 123 11.57 4.31 4.60
CA GLN A 123 12.24 3.00 4.51
C GLN A 123 11.46 2.03 3.60
N VAL A 124 10.14 1.99 3.77
CA VAL A 124 9.25 1.15 2.96
C VAL A 124 9.27 1.57 1.48
N GLU A 125 9.31 2.86 1.18
CA GLU A 125 9.42 3.36 -0.21
C GLU A 125 10.74 2.95 -0.87
N GLU A 126 11.85 2.96 -0.12
CA GLU A 126 13.14 2.48 -0.61
C GLU A 126 13.12 0.96 -0.93
N ASP A 127 12.33 0.20 -0.17
CA ASP A 127 12.25 -1.27 -0.25
C ASP A 127 11.21 -1.81 -1.27
N ILE A 128 10.15 -1.06 -1.63
CA ILE A 128 9.06 -1.50 -2.54
C ILE A 128 9.43 -1.40 -4.05
N ARG A 129 10.61 -1.85 -4.47
CA ARG A 129 10.85 -2.08 -5.91
C ARG A 129 10.21 -3.39 -6.38
N ILE A 130 8.88 -3.44 -6.41
CA ILE A 130 8.15 -4.53 -7.06
C ILE A 130 8.20 -4.28 -8.56
N THR A 131 9.10 -4.97 -9.25
CA THR A 131 9.12 -4.97 -10.71
C THR A 131 7.90 -5.75 -11.24
N PRO A 132 7.39 -5.44 -12.44
CA PRO A 132 6.37 -6.27 -13.07
C PRO A 132 6.87 -7.70 -13.23
N ALA A 133 5.98 -8.68 -13.09
CA ALA A 133 6.34 -10.08 -13.27
C ALA A 133 7.00 -10.30 -14.64
N PRO A 134 8.12 -11.03 -14.71
CA PRO A 134 8.80 -11.29 -15.98
C PRO A 134 7.88 -12.05 -16.93
N GLN A 135 7.88 -11.66 -18.20
CA GLN A 135 7.08 -12.31 -19.23
C GLN A 135 7.61 -13.73 -19.48
N VAL A 136 6.73 -14.73 -19.39
CA VAL A 136 7.08 -16.14 -19.60
C VAL A 136 7.25 -16.46 -21.09
N VAL A 137 6.69 -15.63 -21.97
CA VAL A 137 6.83 -15.73 -23.43
C VAL A 137 7.19 -14.34 -23.95
N GLU A 138 8.33 -14.19 -24.64
CA GLU A 138 8.58 -13.00 -25.43
C GLU A 138 7.49 -12.92 -26.51
N GLY A 139 6.64 -11.90 -26.45
CA GLY A 139 5.58 -11.69 -27.42
C GLY A 139 6.13 -11.42 -28.81
N SER A 140 6.55 -12.44 -29.54
CA SER A 140 6.68 -12.37 -30.99
C SER A 140 5.28 -12.46 -31.59
N SER A 141 4.59 -11.32 -31.67
CA SER A 141 3.43 -11.13 -32.55
C SER A 141 3.22 -9.65 -32.90
N SER A 142 4.23 -9.02 -33.49
CA SER A 142 3.95 -8.10 -34.61
C SER A 142 3.81 -8.96 -35.86
N ARG A 143 2.66 -9.63 -36.02
CA ARG A 143 2.25 -10.12 -37.34
C ARG A 143 1.64 -8.94 -38.06
N SER A 144 2.41 -8.32 -38.94
CA SER A 144 1.88 -7.45 -39.99
C SER A 144 0.87 -8.27 -40.80
N PHE A 145 -0.42 -8.11 -40.50
CA PHE A 145 -1.49 -8.56 -41.37
C PHE A 145 -1.72 -7.44 -42.39
N GLY A 146 -1.19 -7.65 -43.59
CA GLY A 146 -1.33 -6.72 -44.70
C GLY A 146 -2.79 -6.43 -45.03
N GLY A 147 -3.04 -5.15 -45.33
CA GLY A 147 -4.05 -4.65 -46.27
C GLY A 147 -5.46 -5.20 -46.15
N TYR A 148 -6.29 -4.57 -45.32
CA TYR A 148 -7.74 -4.60 -45.57
C TYR A 148 -8.11 -3.43 -46.48
N HIS A 149 -8.44 -3.79 -47.72
CA HIS A 149 -9.16 -2.98 -48.68
C HIS A 149 -10.46 -2.46 -48.02
N THR A 150 -10.65 -1.15 -47.98
CA THR A 150 -11.93 -0.53 -47.63
C THR A 150 -12.95 -0.88 -48.71
N ILE A 151 -13.90 -1.75 -48.42
CA ILE A 151 -15.12 -1.89 -49.21
C ILE A 151 -16.12 -0.89 -48.65
N SER A 152 -16.14 0.32 -49.23
CA SER A 152 -17.25 1.25 -49.07
C SER A 152 -18.50 0.59 -49.66
N THR A 153 -19.37 0.09 -48.80
CA THR A 153 -20.70 -0.37 -49.22
C THR A 153 -21.63 0.84 -49.24
N THR A 154 -21.72 1.48 -50.40
CA THR A 154 -22.86 2.34 -50.73
C THR A 154 -24.08 1.44 -50.89
N SER A 155 -25.06 1.53 -50.00
CA SER A 155 -26.41 1.03 -50.25
C SER A 155 -27.39 2.20 -50.25
N ARG A 156 -27.89 2.48 -51.45
CA ARG A 156 -28.88 3.46 -51.87
C ARG A 156 -30.20 2.70 -51.94
N PHE A 157 -31.20 3.10 -51.15
CA PHE A 157 -32.68 2.90 -51.21
C PHE A 157 -33.18 3.32 -49.81
N ASP A 158 -34.09 4.26 -49.52
CA ASP A 158 -35.03 5.16 -50.22
C ASP A 158 -35.22 6.39 -49.29
N GLN A 159 -35.02 7.62 -49.77
CA GLN A 159 -36.05 8.69 -49.92
C GLN A 159 -37.38 8.61 -49.12
N GLU A 160 -37.71 9.77 -48.52
CA GLU A 160 -39.02 10.25 -47.98
C GLU A 160 -39.43 9.67 -46.60
N GLU A 161 -39.78 10.43 -45.55
CA GLU A 161 -40.53 11.69 -45.35
C GLU A 161 -39.81 12.59 -44.30
N LYS A 162 -39.66 13.92 -44.37
CA LYS A 162 -40.59 15.08 -44.40
C LYS A 162 -41.49 15.28 -43.16
N PHE A 163 -41.30 16.46 -42.54
CA PHE A 163 -42.07 17.18 -41.49
C PHE A 163 -41.89 16.67 -40.05
N SER A 164 -41.68 17.52 -39.03
CA SER A 164 -41.75 18.98 -38.88
C SER A 164 -40.84 19.44 -37.74
#